data_AF-A0A6L8RX92-F1
#
_entry.id   AF-A0A6L8RX92-F1
#
_cell.length_a   1.000
_cell.length_b   1.000
_cell.length_c   1.000
_cell.angle_alpha   90.00
_cell.angle_beta   90.00
_cell.angle_gamma   90.00
#
_symmetry.space_group_name_H-M   'P 1'
#
loop_
_entity.id
_entity.type
_entity.pdbx_description
1 polymer ?
#
loop_
_entity_poly.entity_id
_entity_poly.type
_entity_poly.pdbx_seq_one_letter_code
_entity_poly.pdbx_strand_id
1 'polypeptide(L)'
;MSIGNKKSKKIITIIFGIILVLLIILLVVLTGHKRSLAKQEAAKKAEAKAEKGLELPYQFDDGKLEMKSIFSYAGPNPDNNAEEGDNIAAIQMTNCSDTYLASAKITVTVGDGTKLTYQVEALPAGKTVTAFEVQNQELPDKPAVKKIDAKTQYSNDVSLHEDALTITVEDTNIGLTNISQEAIQNMTVFYHDVMDDEYFGGKSYRKMVESLAAGESTTVTAEECYIGEAAVAGISY
;
A
#
# COMPACT_ATOMS: atom_id res chain seq x y z
N MET A 1 64.90 -56.58 45.29
CA MET A 1 64.04 -55.46 45.70
C MET A 1 63.78 -54.57 44.48
N SER A 2 62.53 -54.63 43.98
CA SER A 2 61.81 -53.72 43.05
C SER A 2 62.58 -52.79 42.08
N ILE A 3 62.78 -53.24 40.84
CA ILE A 3 63.00 -52.38 39.66
C ILE A 3 61.94 -52.76 38.62
N GLY A 4 60.70 -52.32 38.83
CA GLY A 4 59.59 -52.58 37.90
C GLY A 4 58.47 -51.54 37.87
N ASN A 5 58.44 -50.60 38.83
CA ASN A 5 57.23 -49.82 39.10
C ASN A 5 57.26 -48.37 38.53
N LYS A 6 58.35 -47.93 37.88
CA LYS A 6 58.48 -46.53 37.40
C LYS A 6 58.12 -46.37 35.91
N LYS A 7 58.37 -47.38 35.07
CA LYS A 7 58.05 -47.38 33.63
C LYS A 7 56.56 -47.63 33.37
N SER A 8 55.93 -48.58 34.09
CA SER A 8 54.49 -48.86 33.95
C SER A 8 53.62 -47.69 34.45
N LYS A 9 53.99 -47.04 35.56
CA LYS A 9 53.31 -45.83 36.05
C LYS A 9 53.32 -44.71 35.01
N LYS A 10 54.46 -44.44 34.36
CA LYS A 10 54.55 -43.43 33.28
C LYS A 10 53.66 -43.76 32.09
N ILE A 11 53.59 -45.03 31.68
CA ILE A 11 52.73 -45.49 30.56
C ILE A 11 51.24 -45.34 30.93
N ILE A 12 50.85 -45.72 32.15
CA ILE A 12 49.49 -45.56 32.65
C ILE A 12 49.08 -44.08 32.71
N THR A 13 49.97 -43.19 33.18
CA THR A 13 49.71 -41.74 33.23
C THR A 13 49.55 -41.13 31.84
N ILE A 14 50.34 -41.56 30.85
CA ILE A 14 50.24 -41.09 29.45
C ILE A 14 48.92 -41.55 28.82
N ILE A 15 48.53 -42.81 29.01
CA ILE A 15 47.25 -43.34 28.49
C ILE A 15 46.07 -42.60 29.12
N PHE A 16 46.10 -42.34 30.43
CA PHE A 16 45.05 -41.59 31.12
C PHE A 16 44.96 -40.14 30.62
N GLY A 17 46.10 -39.51 30.32
CA GLY A 17 46.16 -38.18 29.72
C GLY A 17 45.53 -38.11 28.32
N ILE A 18 45.80 -39.12 27.48
CA ILE A 18 45.21 -39.20 26.13
C ILE A 18 43.70 -39.42 26.20
N ILE A 19 43.23 -40.33 27.08
CA ILE A 19 41.79 -40.58 27.28
C ILE A 19 41.09 -39.31 27.78
N LEU A 20 41.72 -38.57 28.70
CA LEU A 20 41.18 -37.32 29.22
C LEU A 20 41.03 -36.26 28.11
N VAL A 21 42.03 -36.13 27.23
CA VAL A 21 41.97 -35.20 26.09
C VAL A 21 40.86 -35.60 25.11
N LEU A 22 40.72 -36.88 24.80
CA LEU A 22 39.65 -37.37 23.92
C LEU A 22 38.25 -37.13 24.51
N LEU A 23 38.09 -37.30 25.82
CA LEU A 23 36.83 -37.00 26.52
C LEU A 23 36.49 -35.50 26.48
N ILE A 24 37.49 -34.62 26.61
CA ILE A 24 37.30 -33.17 26.49
C ILE A 24 36.88 -32.79 25.06
N ILE A 25 37.53 -33.35 24.04
CA ILE A 25 37.16 -33.11 22.64
C ILE A 25 35.72 -33.57 22.37
N LEU A 26 35.34 -34.75 22.86
CA LEU A 26 33.97 -35.26 22.72
C LEU A 26 32.95 -34.34 23.40
N LEU A 27 33.24 -33.83 24.60
CA LEU A 27 32.39 -32.87 25.30
C LEU A 27 32.24 -31.55 24.53
N VAL A 28 33.32 -31.04 23.93
CA VAL A 28 33.29 -29.83 23.09
C VAL A 28 32.44 -30.05 21.83
N VAL A 29 32.55 -31.23 21.19
CA VAL A 29 31.73 -31.56 20.01
C VAL A 29 30.25 -31.68 20.38
N LEU A 30 29.93 -32.36 21.49
CA LEU A 30 28.55 -32.52 21.96
C LEU A 30 27.92 -31.18 22.36
N THR A 31 28.66 -30.31 23.02
CA THR A 31 28.19 -28.96 23.38
C THR A 31 28.02 -28.06 22.14
N GLY A 32 28.93 -28.16 21.16
CA GLY A 32 28.80 -27.48 19.87
C GLY A 32 27.57 -27.92 19.08
N HIS A 33 27.27 -29.22 19.03
CA HIS A 33 26.09 -29.76 18.35
C HIS A 33 24.78 -29.32 19.03
N LYS A 34 24.72 -29.36 20.36
CA LYS A 34 23.56 -28.84 21.12
C LYS A 34 23.33 -27.35 20.87
N ARG A 35 24.40 -26.55 20.81
CA ARG A 35 24.33 -25.11 20.52
C ARG A 35 23.86 -24.84 19.08
N SER A 36 24.27 -25.67 18.12
CA SER A 36 23.83 -25.59 16.73
C SER A 36 22.33 -25.92 16.59
N LEU A 37 21.87 -26.99 17.22
CA LEU A 37 20.45 -27.37 17.25
C LEU A 37 19.58 -26.29 17.91
N ALA A 38 20.01 -25.75 19.05
CA ALA A 38 19.31 -24.66 19.72
C ALA A 38 19.24 -23.39 18.85
N LYS A 39 20.28 -23.09 18.07
CA LYS A 39 20.29 -21.96 17.12
C LYS A 39 19.33 -22.21 15.96
N GLN A 40 19.25 -23.43 15.42
CA GLN A 40 18.28 -23.80 14.39
C GLN A 40 16.84 -23.78 14.92
N GLU A 41 16.58 -24.28 16.12
CA GLU A 41 15.27 -24.21 16.76
C GLU A 41 14.85 -22.77 17.07
N ALA A 42 15.79 -21.91 17.50
CA ALA A 42 15.52 -20.50 17.72
C ALA A 42 15.22 -19.76 16.42
N ALA A 43 15.95 -20.06 15.33
CA ALA A 43 15.65 -19.51 14.01
C ALA A 43 14.28 -19.97 13.50
N LYS A 44 13.96 -21.25 13.64
CA LYS A 44 12.67 -21.83 13.24
C LYS A 44 11.50 -21.29 14.08
N LYS A 45 11.73 -21.04 15.37
CA LYS A 45 10.75 -20.37 16.26
C LYS A 45 10.62 -18.88 15.95
N ALA A 46 11.70 -18.20 15.54
CA ALA A 46 11.63 -16.81 15.10
C ALA A 46 10.88 -16.66 13.77
N GLU A 47 11.09 -17.60 12.83
CA GLU A 47 10.31 -17.70 11.59
C GLU A 47 8.84 -18.05 11.86
N ALA A 48 8.55 -18.95 12.81
CA ALA A 48 7.19 -19.26 13.22
C ALA A 48 6.52 -18.15 14.05
N LYS A 49 7.30 -17.20 14.58
CA LYS A 49 6.82 -16.02 15.33
C LYS A 49 6.84 -14.74 14.47
N ALA A 50 7.22 -14.84 13.19
CA ALA A 50 6.92 -13.79 12.23
C ALA A 50 5.40 -13.76 12.11
N GLU A 51 4.77 -12.73 12.67
CA GLU A 51 3.31 -12.53 12.59
C GLU A 51 2.85 -12.79 11.16
N LYS A 52 1.89 -13.69 10.97
CA LYS A 52 1.28 -13.92 9.67
C LYS A 52 0.84 -12.54 9.14
N GLY A 53 1.32 -12.15 7.96
CA GLY A 53 0.95 -10.87 7.37
C GLY A 53 -0.56 -10.78 7.18
N LEU A 54 -1.06 -9.56 7.12
CA LEU A 54 -2.43 -9.29 6.70
C LEU A 54 -2.58 -9.75 5.24
N GLU A 55 -3.65 -10.47 4.95
CA GLU A 55 -3.95 -10.93 3.59
C GLU A 55 -4.69 -9.85 2.82
N LEU A 56 -4.45 -9.76 1.51
CA LEU A 56 -5.18 -8.91 0.58
C LEU A 56 -6.10 -9.78 -0.29
N PRO A 57 -7.29 -9.28 -0.67
CA PRO A 57 -7.82 -7.94 -0.42
C PRO A 57 -8.16 -7.70 1.06
N TYR A 58 -8.02 -6.45 1.52
CA TYR A 58 -8.36 -6.04 2.88
C TYR A 58 -9.49 -5.02 2.86
N GLN A 59 -10.52 -5.26 3.69
CA GLN A 59 -11.72 -4.43 3.75
C GLN A 59 -11.73 -3.53 4.98
N PHE A 60 -12.24 -2.31 4.79
CA PHE A 60 -12.45 -1.29 5.82
C PHE A 60 -13.94 -1.03 6.01
N ASP A 61 -14.30 -0.40 7.13
CA ASP A 61 -15.63 0.17 7.37
C ASP A 61 -16.78 -0.78 7.03
N ASP A 62 -16.73 -2.01 7.56
CA ASP A 62 -17.72 -3.06 7.31
C ASP A 62 -17.91 -3.39 5.82
N GLY A 63 -16.82 -3.33 5.04
CA GLY A 63 -16.79 -3.71 3.62
C GLY A 63 -17.05 -2.57 2.65
N LYS A 64 -17.15 -1.31 3.10
CA LYS A 64 -17.42 -0.16 2.23
C LYS A 64 -16.23 0.26 1.36
N LEU A 65 -15.02 -0.05 1.79
CA LEU A 65 -13.79 0.25 1.07
C LEU A 65 -12.91 -0.99 1.09
N GLU A 66 -12.21 -1.25 -0.01
CA GLU A 66 -11.33 -2.41 -0.15
C GLU A 66 -9.97 -1.99 -0.72
N MET A 67 -8.89 -2.48 -0.11
CA MET A 67 -7.55 -2.42 -0.69
C MET A 67 -7.25 -3.76 -1.35
N LYS A 68 -7.19 -3.78 -2.68
CA LYS A 68 -7.01 -5.00 -3.49
C LYS A 68 -5.56 -5.47 -3.51
N SER A 69 -4.63 -4.54 -3.64
CA SER A 69 -3.22 -4.85 -3.88
C SER A 69 -2.30 -3.73 -3.37
N ILE A 70 -1.04 -4.09 -3.18
CA ILE A 70 0.10 -3.18 -3.00
C ILE A 70 1.20 -3.63 -3.96
N PHE A 71 1.79 -2.70 -4.70
CA PHE A 71 2.75 -2.99 -5.76
C PHE A 71 3.68 -1.79 -5.99
N SER A 72 4.75 -2.00 -6.74
CA SER A 72 5.67 -0.94 -7.13
C SER A 72 5.33 -0.37 -8.50
N TYR A 73 5.55 0.93 -8.65
CA TYR A 73 5.34 1.68 -9.87
C TYR A 73 6.59 2.48 -10.23
N ALA A 74 6.85 2.61 -11.53
CA ALA A 74 7.93 3.42 -12.07
C ALA A 74 7.34 4.47 -13.04
N GLY A 75 7.69 5.74 -12.83
CA GLY A 75 7.22 6.87 -13.62
C GLY A 75 6.79 8.07 -12.74
N PRO A 76 6.07 9.03 -13.34
CA PRO A 76 5.60 10.22 -12.63
C PRO A 76 4.52 9.87 -11.62
N ASN A 77 4.61 10.45 -10.42
CA ASN A 77 3.63 10.27 -9.36
C ASN A 77 2.59 11.41 -9.32
N PRO A 78 1.32 11.18 -9.73
CA PRO A 78 0.28 12.21 -9.68
C PRO A 78 -0.02 12.68 -8.23
N ASP A 79 0.19 11.82 -7.24
CA ASP A 79 -0.06 12.12 -5.82
C ASP A 79 1.08 12.89 -5.16
N ASN A 80 2.17 13.12 -5.88
CA ASN A 80 3.34 13.89 -5.43
C ASN A 80 3.87 14.78 -6.56
N ASN A 81 2.99 15.61 -7.13
CA ASN A 81 3.35 16.69 -8.07
C ASN A 81 4.06 16.19 -9.35
N ALA A 82 3.73 14.99 -9.83
CA ALA A 82 4.36 14.34 -10.97
C ALA A 82 5.89 14.13 -10.81
N GLU A 83 6.39 14.06 -9.57
CA GLU A 83 7.78 13.69 -9.30
C GLU A 83 8.05 12.26 -9.78
N GLU A 84 9.15 12.09 -10.51
CA GLU A 84 9.58 10.79 -11.05
C GLU A 84 10.10 9.87 -9.93
N GLY A 85 9.95 8.56 -10.14
CA GLY A 85 10.56 7.54 -9.28
C GLY A 85 10.49 6.15 -9.91
N ASP A 86 11.38 5.26 -9.47
CA ASP A 86 11.58 3.95 -10.13
C ASP A 86 10.90 2.77 -9.40
N ASN A 87 10.49 2.96 -8.14
CA ASN A 87 9.95 1.90 -7.30
C ASN A 87 8.91 2.44 -6.29
N ILE A 88 8.14 3.43 -6.70
CA ILE A 88 7.15 4.11 -5.85
C ILE A 88 6.12 3.09 -5.37
N ALA A 89 5.85 3.05 -4.07
CA ALA A 89 4.80 2.18 -3.57
C ALA A 89 3.42 2.69 -4.00
N ALA A 90 2.58 1.78 -4.49
CA ALA A 90 1.23 2.05 -4.94
C ALA A 90 0.25 1.04 -4.35
N ILE A 91 -1.01 1.44 -4.20
CA ILE A 91 -2.11 0.59 -3.79
C ILE A 91 -3.28 0.74 -4.75
N GLN A 92 -4.03 -0.34 -4.93
CA GLN A 92 -5.31 -0.30 -5.64
C GLN A 92 -6.45 -0.35 -4.62
N MET A 93 -7.36 0.62 -4.72
CA MET A 93 -8.47 0.82 -3.78
C MET A 93 -9.81 0.83 -4.52
N THR A 94 -10.84 0.20 -3.96
CA THR A 94 -12.19 0.19 -4.54
C THR A 94 -13.22 0.65 -3.51
N ASN A 95 -14.04 1.62 -3.87
CA ASN A 95 -15.21 1.98 -3.08
C ASN A 95 -16.32 0.96 -3.37
N CYS A 96 -16.52 0.03 -2.44
CA CYS A 96 -17.51 -1.04 -2.52
C CYS A 96 -18.88 -0.62 -1.97
N SER A 97 -19.01 0.60 -1.47
CA SER A 97 -20.27 1.14 -0.97
C SER A 97 -21.14 1.72 -2.09
N ASP A 98 -22.37 2.06 -1.73
CA ASP A 98 -23.31 2.83 -2.53
C ASP A 98 -23.17 4.35 -2.32
N THR A 99 -22.20 4.78 -1.50
CA THR A 99 -22.02 6.17 -1.08
C THR A 99 -20.71 6.71 -1.65
N TYR A 100 -20.69 7.98 -2.07
CA TYR A 100 -19.47 8.62 -2.54
C TYR A 100 -18.42 8.72 -1.41
N LEU A 101 -17.20 8.29 -1.69
CA LEU A 101 -16.06 8.46 -0.77
C LEU A 101 -15.40 9.80 -1.06
N ALA A 102 -15.60 10.77 -0.16
CA ALA A 102 -15.01 12.10 -0.29
C ALA A 102 -13.51 12.08 -0.03
N SER A 103 -13.07 11.35 1.01
CA SER A 103 -11.64 11.14 1.27
C SER A 103 -11.35 9.88 2.07
N ALA A 104 -10.17 9.31 1.88
CA ALA A 104 -9.57 8.31 2.73
C ALA A 104 -8.07 8.58 2.87
N LYS A 105 -7.58 8.55 4.11
CA LYS A 105 -6.14 8.54 4.41
C LYS A 105 -5.75 7.14 4.90
N ILE A 106 -4.87 6.48 4.17
CA ILE A 106 -4.45 5.10 4.42
C ILE A 106 -2.99 5.10 4.86
N THR A 107 -2.67 4.29 5.86
CA THR A 107 -1.29 4.01 6.28
C THR A 107 -1.07 2.51 6.30
N VAL A 108 -0.18 2.02 5.44
CA VAL A 108 0.23 0.60 5.41
C VAL A 108 1.55 0.46 6.14
N THR A 109 1.60 -0.38 7.17
CA THR A 109 2.85 -0.80 7.81
C THR A 109 3.28 -2.15 7.25
N VAL A 110 4.47 -2.21 6.67
CA VAL A 110 5.05 -3.43 6.09
C VAL A 110 6.04 -4.09 7.05
N GLY A 111 6.55 -5.28 6.68
CA GLY A 111 7.23 -6.21 7.58
C GLY A 111 8.52 -5.72 8.25
N ASP A 112 9.20 -4.74 7.65
CA ASP A 112 10.39 -4.08 8.20
C ASP A 112 10.04 -2.90 9.14
N GLY A 113 8.75 -2.61 9.31
CA GLY A 113 8.23 -1.48 10.09
C GLY A 113 8.06 -0.19 9.29
N THR A 114 8.42 -0.18 8.00
CA THR A 114 8.22 0.94 7.09
C THR A 114 6.73 1.28 7.00
N LYS A 115 6.42 2.59 7.04
CA LYS A 115 5.06 3.11 6.93
C LYS A 115 4.93 3.83 5.59
N LEU A 116 3.95 3.42 4.81
CA LEU A 116 3.61 3.99 3.51
C LEU A 116 2.26 4.70 3.65
N THR A 117 2.19 5.96 3.24
CA THR A 117 0.98 6.78 3.40
C THR A 117 0.37 7.09 2.04
N TYR A 118 -0.94 6.92 1.94
CA TYR A 118 -1.72 7.15 0.74
C TYR A 118 -2.90 8.06 1.04
N GLN A 119 -3.36 8.76 0.01
CA GLN A 119 -4.56 9.58 0.04
C GLN A 119 -5.43 9.20 -1.15
N VAL A 120 -6.70 8.93 -0.89
CA VAL A 120 -7.72 8.72 -1.90
C VAL A 120 -8.79 9.78 -1.71
N GLU A 121 -9.18 10.46 -2.76
CA GLU A 121 -10.21 11.48 -2.78
C GLU A 121 -11.17 11.19 -3.91
N ALA A 122 -12.38 11.75 -3.82
CA ALA A 122 -13.37 11.74 -4.88
C ALA A 122 -13.55 10.37 -5.57
N LEU A 123 -13.87 9.33 -4.81
CA LEU A 123 -14.04 7.98 -5.35
C LEU A 123 -15.53 7.58 -5.33
N PRO A 124 -16.23 7.59 -6.49
CA PRO A 124 -17.63 7.19 -6.57
C PRO A 124 -17.86 5.74 -6.20
N ALA A 125 -19.13 5.42 -5.89
CA ALA A 125 -19.58 4.06 -5.66
C ALA A 125 -19.17 3.15 -6.83
N GLY A 126 -18.59 1.99 -6.50
CA GLY A 126 -18.15 0.98 -7.47
C GLY A 126 -16.87 1.31 -8.24
N LYS A 127 -16.26 2.49 -8.04
CA LYS A 127 -15.04 2.89 -8.75
C LYS A 127 -13.77 2.39 -8.06
N THR A 128 -12.73 2.24 -8.86
CA THR A 128 -11.39 1.81 -8.45
C THR A 128 -10.37 2.89 -8.79
N VAL A 129 -9.40 3.07 -7.89
CA VAL A 129 -8.29 4.01 -8.05
C VAL A 129 -6.97 3.34 -7.70
N THR A 130 -5.94 3.65 -8.49
CA THR A 130 -4.55 3.42 -8.11
C THR A 130 -4.03 4.67 -7.43
N ALA A 131 -3.67 4.56 -6.14
CA ALA A 131 -3.10 5.64 -5.35
C ALA A 131 -1.62 5.35 -5.06
N PHE A 132 -0.80 6.40 -5.08
CA PHE A 132 0.64 6.32 -4.90
C PHE A 132 1.05 6.88 -3.54
N GLU A 133 2.22 6.45 -3.06
CA GLU A 133 2.75 6.95 -1.80
C GLU A 133 3.03 8.45 -1.91
N VAL A 134 2.49 9.22 -0.96
CA VAL A 134 2.38 10.69 -1.06
C VAL A 134 3.71 11.44 -0.99
N GLN A 135 4.83 10.75 -0.77
CA GLN A 135 6.19 11.29 -0.74
C GLN A 135 7.17 10.52 -1.67
N ASN A 136 6.67 9.81 -2.68
CA ASN A 136 7.47 8.92 -3.55
C ASN A 136 8.22 7.84 -2.77
N GLN A 137 7.76 7.43 -1.59
CA GLN A 137 8.47 6.40 -0.84
C GLN A 137 8.42 5.06 -1.58
N GLU A 138 9.57 4.39 -1.64
CA GLU A 138 9.71 3.14 -2.36
C GLU A 138 9.03 1.96 -1.64
N LEU A 139 8.55 0.99 -2.41
CA LEU A 139 8.07 -0.27 -1.88
C LEU A 139 9.26 -1.18 -1.52
N PRO A 140 9.38 -1.67 -0.27
CA PRO A 140 10.45 -2.60 0.08
C PRO A 140 10.33 -3.92 -0.69
N ASP A 141 11.46 -4.54 -1.06
CA ASP A 141 11.55 -5.77 -1.89
C ASP A 141 10.66 -6.94 -1.45
N LYS A 142 10.34 -7.02 -0.16
CA LYS A 142 9.50 -8.07 0.44
C LYS A 142 8.38 -7.41 1.24
N PRO A 143 7.38 -6.81 0.57
CA PRO A 143 6.34 -6.05 1.25
C PRO A 143 5.36 -7.03 1.88
N ALA A 144 5.62 -7.41 3.13
CA ALA A 144 4.67 -8.16 3.93
C ALA A 144 3.79 -7.17 4.71
N VAL A 145 2.53 -6.98 4.29
CA VAL A 145 1.60 -6.11 5.00
C VAL A 145 1.38 -6.64 6.42
N LYS A 146 1.62 -5.81 7.44
CA LYS A 146 1.42 -6.15 8.86
C LYS A 146 0.21 -5.47 9.45
N LYS A 147 0.00 -4.21 9.07
CA LYS A 147 -1.07 -3.39 9.60
C LYS A 147 -1.54 -2.42 8.53
N ILE A 148 -2.84 -2.18 8.47
CA ILE A 148 -3.42 -1.09 7.69
C ILE A 148 -4.32 -0.28 8.61
N ASP A 149 -4.11 1.03 8.64
CA ASP A 149 -4.99 1.99 9.28
C ASP A 149 -5.61 2.87 8.19
N ALA A 150 -6.92 3.07 8.24
CA ALA A 150 -7.63 3.98 7.34
C ALA A 150 -8.52 4.95 8.13
N LYS A 151 -8.60 6.18 7.66
CA LYS A 151 -9.59 7.17 8.11
C LYS A 151 -10.37 7.63 6.89
N THR A 152 -11.67 7.40 6.89
CA THR A 152 -12.55 7.62 5.73
C THR A 152 -13.60 8.68 6.01
N GLN A 153 -14.05 9.35 4.96
CA GLN A 153 -15.15 10.29 4.98
C GLN A 153 -16.02 10.05 3.75
N TYR A 154 -17.28 9.70 3.97
CA TYR A 154 -18.28 9.51 2.94
C TYR A 154 -19.21 10.72 2.88
N SER A 155 -19.79 10.99 1.70
CA SER A 155 -20.70 12.11 1.47
C SER A 155 -21.88 11.68 0.60
N ASN A 156 -23.03 12.30 0.84
CA ASN A 156 -24.21 12.22 -0.05
C ASN A 156 -24.39 13.52 -0.86
N ASP A 157 -23.54 14.52 -0.64
CA ASP A 157 -23.67 15.85 -1.23
C ASP A 157 -22.94 15.98 -2.57
N VAL A 158 -22.30 14.89 -3.03
CA VAL A 158 -21.56 14.84 -4.30
C VAL A 158 -22.12 13.71 -5.15
N SER A 159 -22.48 14.03 -6.38
CA SER A 159 -22.98 13.06 -7.37
C SER A 159 -22.66 13.53 -8.79
N LEU A 160 -23.11 12.81 -9.82
CA LEU A 160 -23.03 13.31 -11.20
C LEU A 160 -24.22 14.20 -11.58
N HIS A 161 -25.25 14.29 -10.73
CA HIS A 161 -26.47 15.07 -10.98
C HIS A 161 -27.07 14.83 -12.38
N GLU A 162 -27.23 13.56 -12.77
CA GLU A 162 -27.68 13.15 -14.12
C GLU A 162 -29.10 13.67 -14.48
N ASP A 163 -29.88 14.09 -13.48
CA ASP A 163 -31.19 14.71 -13.65
C ASP A 163 -31.12 16.21 -14.01
N ALA A 164 -29.97 16.85 -13.81
CA ALA A 164 -29.74 18.27 -14.03
C ALA A 164 -28.59 18.59 -14.99
N LEU A 165 -27.65 17.65 -15.17
CA LEU A 165 -26.47 17.80 -16.01
C LEU A 165 -26.32 16.65 -16.99
N THR A 166 -26.02 16.99 -18.24
CA THR A 166 -25.35 16.06 -19.16
C THR A 166 -23.85 16.31 -19.12
N ILE A 167 -23.08 15.25 -18.92
CA ILE A 167 -21.62 15.29 -18.84
C ILE A 167 -21.05 14.51 -20.02
N THR A 168 -20.12 15.12 -20.76
CA THR A 168 -19.35 14.46 -21.81
C THR A 168 -17.87 14.66 -21.54
N VAL A 169 -17.05 13.65 -21.80
CA VAL A 169 -15.60 13.79 -21.70
C VAL A 169 -14.97 13.38 -23.02
N GLU A 170 -14.11 14.24 -23.55
CA GLU A 170 -13.28 13.99 -24.73
C GLU A 170 -11.85 14.42 -24.39
N ASP A 171 -10.94 13.44 -24.31
CA ASP A 171 -9.58 13.61 -23.79
C ASP A 171 -9.60 14.29 -22.39
N THR A 172 -9.09 15.52 -22.29
CA THR A 172 -9.07 16.32 -21.07
C THR A 172 -10.19 17.37 -21.00
N ASN A 173 -11.09 17.42 -22.00
CA ASN A 173 -12.19 18.36 -22.02
C ASN A 173 -13.47 17.74 -21.44
N ILE A 174 -13.93 18.31 -20.33
CA ILE A 174 -15.16 17.95 -19.65
C ILE A 174 -16.25 18.93 -20.09
N GLY A 175 -17.14 18.48 -20.97
CA GLY A 175 -18.34 19.20 -21.37
C GLY A 175 -19.46 19.05 -20.35
N LEU A 176 -20.08 20.16 -19.98
CA LEU A 176 -21.18 20.23 -19.02
C LEU A 176 -22.35 20.99 -19.66
N THR A 177 -23.52 20.37 -19.72
CA THR A 177 -24.74 21.00 -20.20
C THR A 177 -25.80 20.98 -19.10
N ASN A 178 -26.31 22.15 -18.73
CA ASN A 178 -27.41 22.26 -17.76
C ASN A 178 -28.74 21.96 -18.45
N ILE A 179 -29.32 20.80 -18.15
CA ILE A 179 -30.60 20.35 -18.68
C ILE A 179 -31.78 20.64 -17.73
N SER A 180 -31.50 21.23 -16.58
CA SER A 180 -32.53 21.68 -15.63
C SER A 180 -33.21 22.97 -16.09
N GLN A 181 -34.20 23.43 -15.32
CA GLN A 181 -34.92 24.69 -15.58
C GLN A 181 -34.33 25.90 -14.85
N GLU A 182 -33.34 25.69 -13.98
CA GLU A 182 -32.76 26.72 -13.14
C GLU A 182 -31.26 26.89 -13.43
N ALA A 183 -30.70 28.05 -13.09
CA ALA A 183 -29.26 28.26 -13.19
C ALA A 183 -28.55 27.51 -12.06
N ILE A 184 -27.52 26.75 -12.39
CA ILE A 184 -26.63 26.09 -11.42
C ILE A 184 -25.50 27.07 -11.06
N GLN A 185 -25.23 27.25 -9.77
CA GLN A 185 -24.26 28.21 -9.26
C GLN A 185 -23.17 27.51 -8.44
N ASN A 186 -21.96 28.05 -8.46
CA ASN A 186 -20.83 27.61 -7.64
C ASN A 186 -20.52 26.10 -7.73
N MET A 187 -20.66 25.54 -8.93
CA MET A 187 -20.43 24.13 -9.17
C MET A 187 -18.95 23.80 -9.03
N THR A 188 -18.63 22.78 -8.25
CA THR A 188 -17.28 22.20 -8.20
C THR A 188 -17.28 20.87 -8.93
N VAL A 189 -16.41 20.73 -9.92
CA VAL A 189 -16.19 19.49 -10.69
C VAL A 189 -14.94 18.81 -10.15
N PHE A 190 -15.10 17.59 -9.64
CA PHE A 190 -14.02 16.70 -9.21
C PHE A 190 -13.71 15.72 -10.34
N TYR A 191 -12.43 15.53 -10.65
CA TYR A 191 -12.00 14.62 -11.71
C TYR A 191 -10.63 14.02 -11.42
N HIS A 192 -10.35 12.91 -12.08
CA HIS A 192 -9.07 12.20 -12.03
C HIS A 192 -8.51 12.01 -13.44
N ASP A 193 -7.20 11.80 -13.50
CA ASP A 193 -6.55 11.08 -14.60
C ASP A 193 -7.11 9.65 -14.70
N VAL A 194 -7.27 9.13 -15.92
CA VAL A 194 -7.69 7.74 -16.16
C VAL A 194 -6.68 6.95 -16.97
N MET A 195 -6.38 5.74 -16.49
CA MET A 195 -5.58 4.76 -17.21
C MET A 195 -6.33 3.42 -17.17
N ASP A 196 -6.60 2.83 -18.34
CA ASP A 196 -7.29 1.54 -18.47
C ASP A 196 -8.63 1.47 -17.69
N ASP A 197 -9.47 2.51 -17.82
CA ASP A 197 -10.76 2.67 -17.12
C ASP A 197 -10.69 2.79 -15.58
N GLU A 198 -9.49 2.92 -15.00
CA GLU A 198 -9.27 3.15 -13.57
C GLU A 198 -8.72 4.56 -13.29
N TYR A 199 -9.10 5.12 -12.14
CA TYR A 199 -8.52 6.41 -11.72
C TYR A 199 -7.04 6.23 -11.42
N PHE A 200 -6.23 7.13 -11.94
CA PHE A 200 -4.79 7.12 -11.85
C PHE A 200 -4.32 8.29 -10.98
N GLY A 201 -3.90 7.98 -9.75
CA GLY A 201 -3.67 8.97 -8.71
C GLY A 201 -4.85 9.03 -7.73
N GLY A 202 -4.52 8.91 -6.45
CA GLY A 202 -5.49 8.94 -5.38
C GLY A 202 -6.01 10.35 -5.06
N LYS A 203 -5.23 11.41 -5.33
CA LYS A 203 -5.68 12.79 -5.16
C LYS A 203 -6.49 13.24 -6.36
N SER A 204 -7.61 13.88 -6.08
CA SER A 204 -8.51 14.42 -7.11
C SER A 204 -8.10 15.83 -7.50
N TYR A 205 -8.42 16.21 -8.74
CA TYR A 205 -8.36 17.59 -9.18
C TYR A 205 -9.74 18.24 -9.08
N ARG A 206 -9.76 19.58 -9.06
CA ARG A 206 -11.01 20.34 -8.99
C ARG A 206 -11.00 21.59 -9.87
N LYS A 207 -12.13 21.89 -10.48
CA LYS A 207 -12.39 23.16 -11.17
C LYS A 207 -13.74 23.71 -10.73
N MET A 208 -13.83 25.03 -10.63
CA MET A 208 -15.07 25.71 -10.30
C MET A 208 -15.73 26.27 -11.57
N VAL A 209 -17.05 26.13 -11.66
CA VAL A 209 -17.90 26.79 -12.63
C VAL A 209 -18.83 27.71 -11.86
N GLU A 210 -18.60 29.02 -11.96
CA GLU A 210 -19.32 30.02 -11.15
C GLU A 210 -20.82 29.99 -11.40
N SER A 211 -21.24 29.89 -12.66
CA SER A 211 -22.65 29.86 -13.05
C SER A 211 -22.83 29.14 -14.39
N LEU A 212 -23.88 28.35 -14.51
CA LEU A 212 -24.33 27.73 -15.75
C LEU A 212 -25.85 27.89 -15.86
N ALA A 213 -26.31 28.78 -16.75
CA ALA A 213 -27.74 29.05 -16.92
C ALA A 213 -28.48 27.82 -17.49
N ALA A 214 -29.80 27.79 -17.33
CA ALA A 214 -30.63 26.71 -17.86
C ALA A 214 -30.48 26.60 -19.39
N GLY A 215 -30.22 25.39 -19.89
CA GLY A 215 -30.00 25.11 -21.31
C GLY A 215 -28.61 25.46 -21.86
N GLU A 216 -27.75 26.10 -21.07
CA GLU A 216 -26.40 26.47 -21.50
C GLU A 216 -25.41 25.31 -21.36
N SER A 217 -24.32 25.40 -22.11
CA SER A 217 -23.20 24.47 -22.04
C SER A 217 -21.89 25.19 -21.77
N THR A 218 -20.98 24.54 -21.07
CA THR A 218 -19.61 25.00 -20.86
C THR A 218 -18.64 23.84 -20.95
N THR A 219 -17.36 24.16 -21.07
CA THR A 219 -16.27 23.17 -21.08
C THR A 219 -15.27 23.51 -19.99
N VAL A 220 -14.92 22.51 -19.20
CA VAL A 220 -13.85 22.54 -18.21
C VAL A 220 -12.69 21.72 -18.77
N THR A 221 -11.52 22.35 -18.90
CA THR A 221 -10.30 21.64 -19.32
C THR A 221 -9.55 21.14 -18.09
N ALA A 222 -9.31 19.83 -18.02
CA ALA A 222 -8.51 19.13 -17.02
C ALA A 222 -7.02 19.24 -17.39
N GLU A 223 -6.45 20.44 -17.28
CA GLU A 223 -5.05 20.72 -17.64
C GLU A 223 -4.05 19.96 -16.75
N GLU A 224 -4.49 19.59 -15.56
CA GLU A 224 -3.77 18.81 -14.57
C GLU A 224 -3.63 17.34 -14.98
N CYS A 225 -4.52 16.85 -15.87
CA CYS A 225 -4.51 15.50 -16.36
C CYS A 225 -3.43 15.31 -17.43
N TYR A 226 -2.32 14.67 -17.06
CA TYR A 226 -1.14 14.55 -17.93
C TYR A 226 -1.05 13.23 -18.70
N ILE A 227 -1.89 12.24 -18.37
CA ILE A 227 -1.96 10.98 -19.13
C ILE A 227 -2.94 11.04 -20.30
N GLY A 228 -3.59 12.19 -20.50
CA GLY A 228 -4.34 12.52 -21.72
C GLY A 228 -5.83 12.22 -21.68
N GLU A 229 -6.32 11.59 -20.61
CA GLU A 229 -7.74 11.28 -20.44
C GLU A 229 -8.19 11.62 -19.01
N ALA A 230 -9.28 12.39 -18.92
CA ALA A 230 -9.92 12.72 -17.65
C ALA A 230 -11.16 11.87 -17.43
N ALA A 231 -11.55 11.67 -16.18
CA ALA A 231 -12.91 11.26 -15.85
C ALA A 231 -13.47 12.07 -14.70
N VAL A 232 -14.74 12.46 -14.84
CA VAL A 232 -15.48 13.12 -13.78
C VAL A 232 -15.74 12.11 -12.67
N ALA A 233 -15.28 12.46 -11.47
CA ALA A 233 -15.54 11.71 -10.26
C ALA A 233 -16.78 12.24 -9.53
N GLY A 234 -17.07 13.52 -9.60
CA GLY A 234 -18.24 14.05 -8.92
C GLY A 234 -18.44 15.52 -9.16
N ILE A 235 -19.64 15.97 -8.82
CA ILE A 235 -20.07 17.35 -8.92
C ILE A 235 -20.82 17.70 -7.64
N SER A 236 -20.63 18.92 -7.14
CA SER A 236 -21.40 19.48 -6.02
C SER A 236 -21.80 20.93 -6.30
N TYR A 237 -23.04 21.29 -5.95
CA TYR A 237 -23.58 22.66 -5.97
C TYR A 237 -24.84 22.78 -5.09
#